data_AF-A0A2D4SJK1-F1
#
_entry.id   AF-A0A2D4SJK1-F1
#
_cell.length_a   1.000
_cell.length_b   1.000
_cell.length_c   1.000
_cell.angle_alpha   90.00
_cell.angle_beta   90.00
_cell.angle_gamma   90.00
#
_symmetry.space_group_name_H-M   'P 1'
#
loop_
_entity.id
_entity.type
_entity.pdbx_description
1 polymer ?
#
loop_
_entity_poly.entity_id
_entity_poly.type
_entity_poly.pdbx_seq_one_letter_code
_entity_poly.pdbx_strand_id
1 'polypeptide(L)'
;MIKRLHQQIAKLSIQAQPEEVCGVVKGNKVIRCENKADVATEAFLIDAETYLEHLPDTIFHSHPRGSKGFSEHDLAVAANMELTSYVYVVQADRLEKWSAAKGIEVFEKVLNP
;
A
#
# COMPACT_ATOMS: atom_id res chain seq x y z
N MET A 1 7.83 -11.47 -11.90
CA MET A 1 8.26 -10.93 -10.58
C MET A 1 7.22 -9.98 -9.99
N ILE A 2 6.70 -9.01 -10.74
CA ILE A 2 5.66 -8.05 -10.29
C ILE A 2 4.39 -8.73 -9.70
N LYS A 3 3.87 -9.78 -10.35
CA LYS A 3 2.71 -10.54 -9.82
C LYS A 3 2.92 -11.07 -8.40
N ARG A 4 4.15 -11.46 -8.04
CA ARG A 4 4.48 -11.93 -6.68
C ARG A 4 4.48 -10.80 -5.66
N LEU A 5 4.87 -9.58 -6.05
CA LEU A 5 4.81 -8.40 -5.19
C LEU A 5 3.35 -8.04 -4.88
N HIS A 6 2.51 -7.95 -5.92
CA HIS A 6 1.10 -7.60 -5.78
C HIS A 6 0.36 -8.60 -4.86
N GLN A 7 0.63 -9.89 -5.04
CA GLN A 7 0.06 -10.94 -4.18
C GLN A 7 0.56 -10.88 -2.73
N GLN A 8 1.81 -10.47 -2.49
CA GLN A 8 2.32 -10.29 -1.12
C GLN A 8 1.59 -9.14 -0.42
N ILE A 9 1.42 -8.00 -1.09
CA ILE A 9 0.67 -6.85 -0.58
C ILE A 9 -0.78 -7.25 -0.27
N ALA A 10 -1.45 -7.92 -1.22
CA ALA A 10 -2.83 -8.37 -1.06
C ALA A 10 -3.00 -9.33 0.14
N LYS A 11 -2.08 -10.28 0.31
CA LYS A 11 -2.11 -11.23 1.43
C LYS A 11 -1.91 -10.56 2.79
N LEU A 12 -0.96 -9.63 2.90
CA LEU A 12 -0.75 -8.86 4.12
C LEU A 12 -1.98 -8.01 4.47
N SER A 13 -2.63 -7.46 3.45
CA SER A 13 -3.84 -6.64 3.60
C SER A 13 -5.02 -7.45 4.14
N ILE A 14 -5.20 -8.68 3.66
CA ILE A 14 -6.24 -9.58 4.21
C ILE A 14 -5.93 -9.96 5.65
N GLN A 15 -4.68 -10.27 5.96
CA GLN A 15 -4.26 -10.68 7.29
C GLN A 15 -4.42 -9.59 8.34
N ALA A 16 -4.38 -8.32 7.93
CA ALA A 16 -4.51 -7.17 8.82
C ALA A 16 -5.95 -6.72 9.05
N GLN A 17 -6.94 -7.25 8.31
CA GLN A 17 -8.34 -6.89 8.53
C GLN A 17 -8.74 -7.14 10.01
N PRO A 18 -9.49 -6.22 10.63
CA PRO A 18 -10.22 -5.11 10.01
C PRO A 18 -9.43 -3.80 9.86
N GLU A 19 -8.16 -3.77 10.25
CA GLU A 19 -7.29 -2.59 10.21
C GLU A 19 -6.66 -2.40 8.83
N GLU A 20 -6.18 -1.19 8.56
CA GLU A 20 -5.26 -0.92 7.47
C GLU A 20 -3.88 -1.50 7.80
N VAL A 21 -3.26 -2.17 6.82
CA VAL A 21 -1.82 -2.45 6.85
C VAL A 21 -1.09 -1.40 6.04
N CYS A 22 0.12 -1.05 6.47
CA CYS A 22 1.05 -0.27 5.67
C CYS A 22 2.44 -0.90 5.70
N GLY A 23 3.29 -0.43 4.79
CA GLY A 23 4.71 -0.71 4.84
C GLY A 23 5.47 -0.22 3.63
N VAL A 24 6.65 -0.78 3.46
CA VAL A 24 7.61 -0.35 2.45
C VAL A 24 7.97 -1.49 1.53
N VAL A 25 8.41 -1.16 0.31
CA VAL A 25 8.96 -2.12 -0.64
C VAL A 25 10.43 -1.76 -0.88
N LYS A 26 11.32 -2.72 -0.67
CA LYS A 26 12.75 -2.59 -0.98
C LYS A 26 13.16 -3.67 -1.97
N GLY A 27 13.47 -3.27 -3.20
CA GLY A 27 13.69 -4.19 -4.31
C GLY A 27 12.42 -4.99 -4.61
N ASN A 28 12.43 -6.30 -4.35
CA ASN A 28 11.28 -7.20 -4.57
C ASN A 28 10.65 -7.73 -3.28
N LYS A 29 10.98 -7.12 -2.13
CA LYS A 29 10.50 -7.55 -0.81
C LYS A 29 9.49 -6.55 -0.26
N VAL A 30 8.35 -7.05 0.18
CA VAL A 30 7.36 -6.28 0.95
C VAL A 30 7.70 -6.39 2.42
N ILE A 31 7.90 -5.25 3.08
CA ILE A 31 8.22 -5.17 4.50
C ILE A 31 7.04 -4.47 5.16
N ARG A 32 6.27 -5.23 5.96
CA ARG A 32 5.16 -4.69 6.74
C ARG A 32 5.72 -3.79 7.83
N CYS A 33 5.12 -2.62 8.01
CA CYS A 33 5.37 -1.75 9.13
C CYS A 33 4.25 -1.87 10.17
N GLU A 34 4.54 -1.46 11.39
CA GLU A 34 3.50 -1.25 12.39
C GLU A 34 2.68 0.00 11.98
N ASN A 35 1.36 -0.13 11.98
CA ASN A 35 0.48 1.01 11.76
C ASN A 35 0.38 1.83 13.05
N LYS A 36 0.95 3.04 13.05
CA LYS A 36 0.98 3.94 14.22
C LYS A 36 -0.18 4.96 14.24
N ALA A 37 -1.18 4.80 13.38
CA ALA A 37 -2.34 5.71 13.35
C ALA A 37 -3.23 5.53 14.59
N ASP A 38 -3.80 6.63 15.09
CA ASP A 38 -4.73 6.61 16.24
C ASP A 38 -5.99 5.77 15.96
N VAL A 39 -6.42 5.73 14.69
CA VAL A 39 -7.57 4.97 14.21
C VAL A 39 -7.13 4.08 13.04
N ALA A 40 -6.47 2.97 13.37
CA ALA A 40 -5.88 2.05 12.39
C ALA A 40 -6.88 1.42 11.40
N THR A 41 -8.19 1.51 11.63
CA THR A 41 -9.22 1.01 10.70
C THR A 41 -9.54 1.97 9.55
N GLU A 42 -9.10 3.22 9.64
CA GLU A 42 -9.45 4.30 8.70
C GLU A 42 -8.23 5.08 8.19
N ALA A 43 -7.06 4.87 8.80
CA ALA A 43 -5.84 5.54 8.45
C ALA A 43 -4.62 4.66 8.69
N PHE A 44 -3.52 5.04 8.06
CA PHE A 44 -2.21 4.45 8.30
C PHE A 44 -1.16 5.50 8.64
N LEU A 45 -0.19 5.11 9.45
CA LEU A 45 1.02 5.87 9.70
C LEU A 45 2.21 4.91 9.69
N ILE A 46 3.14 5.13 8.76
CA ILE A 46 4.38 4.35 8.69
C ILE A 46 5.31 4.82 9.80
N ASP A 47 5.81 3.88 10.59
CA ASP A 47 6.86 4.10 11.58
C ASP A 47 8.12 4.73 10.93
N ALA A 48 8.58 5.84 11.53
CA ALA A 48 9.74 6.59 11.04
C ALA A 48 11.05 5.79 11.13
N GLU A 49 11.20 4.92 12.13
CA GLU A 49 12.41 4.10 12.31
C GLU A 49 12.57 3.12 11.16
N THR A 50 11.52 2.35 10.85
CA THR A 50 11.48 1.42 9.71
C THR A 50 11.64 2.16 8.37
N TYR A 51 11.03 3.34 8.23
CA TYR A 51 11.19 4.15 7.02
C TYR A 51 12.66 4.57 6.81
N LEU A 52 13.31 5.10 7.86
CA LEU A 52 14.69 5.54 7.82
C LEU A 52 15.69 4.38 7.68
N GLU A 53 15.38 3.21 8.23
CA GLU A 53 16.20 2.01 8.09
C GLU A 53 16.26 1.55 6.62
N HIS A 54 15.12 1.59 5.92
CA HIS A 54 15.02 1.02 4.57
C HIS A 54 15.19 2.05 3.45
N LEU A 55 14.95 3.33 3.72
CA LEU A 55 14.94 4.43 2.73
C LEU A 55 14.29 3.97 1.41
N PRO A 56 12.99 3.64 1.47
CA PRO A 56 12.30 3.04 0.33
C PRO A 56 12.04 4.10 -0.75
N ASP A 57 11.98 3.64 -2.00
CA ASP A 57 11.42 4.40 -3.12
C ASP A 57 9.93 4.10 -3.34
N THR A 58 9.41 3.13 -2.59
CA THR A 58 8.09 2.54 -2.78
C THR A 58 7.44 2.21 -1.43
N ILE A 59 6.20 2.66 -1.24
CA ILE A 59 5.37 2.32 -0.08
C ILE A 59 4.11 1.57 -0.50
N PHE A 60 3.44 0.96 0.46
CA PHE A 60 2.11 0.41 0.26
C PHE A 60 1.22 0.61 1.48
N HIS A 61 -0.09 0.64 1.24
CA HIS A 61 -1.11 0.51 2.27
C HIS A 61 -2.34 -0.26 1.77
N SER A 62 -3.34 -0.42 2.63
CA SER A 62 -4.57 -1.13 2.28
C SER A 62 -5.81 -0.42 2.80
N HIS A 63 -6.88 -0.45 2.00
CA HIS A 63 -8.22 -0.10 2.46
C HIS A 63 -9.00 -1.39 2.79
N PRO A 64 -9.29 -1.67 4.08
CA PRO A 64 -9.91 -2.92 4.51
C PRO A 64 -11.39 -3.00 4.14
N ARG A 65 -12.05 -1.87 3.88
CA ARG A 65 -13.48 -1.77 3.58
C ARG A 65 -13.73 -0.81 2.40
N GLY A 66 -14.86 -1.01 1.72
CA GLY A 66 -15.25 -0.21 0.57
C GLY A 66 -14.52 -0.62 -0.72
N SER A 67 -14.76 0.15 -1.78
CA SER A 67 -14.25 -0.09 -3.13
C SER A 67 -13.39 1.06 -3.66
N LYS A 68 -13.05 2.02 -2.80
CA LYS A 68 -12.27 3.20 -3.15
C LYS A 68 -10.79 2.88 -3.17
N GLY A 69 -10.15 3.29 -4.26
CA GLY A 69 -8.70 3.29 -4.43
C GLY A 69 -8.04 4.44 -3.67
N PHE A 70 -6.99 5.01 -4.23
CA PHE A 70 -6.31 6.15 -3.64
C PHE A 70 -7.26 7.30 -3.31
N SER A 71 -7.12 7.86 -2.11
CA SER A 71 -7.67 9.16 -1.76
C SER A 71 -6.78 10.30 -2.29
N GLU A 72 -7.31 11.52 -2.30
CA GLU A 72 -6.52 12.72 -2.62
C GLU A 72 -5.33 12.90 -1.65
N HIS A 73 -5.52 12.53 -0.38
CA HIS A 73 -4.47 12.60 0.63
C HIS A 73 -3.34 11.62 0.34
N ASP A 74 -3.65 10.38 -0.02
CA ASP A 74 -2.64 9.37 -0.37
C ASP A 74 -1.77 9.82 -1.54
N LEU A 75 -2.41 10.38 -2.58
CA LEU A 75 -1.71 10.88 -3.76
C LEU A 75 -0.85 12.10 -3.42
N ALA A 76 -1.34 13.00 -2.57
CA ALA A 76 -0.57 14.16 -2.13
C ALA A 76 0.69 13.73 -1.35
N VAL A 77 0.57 12.76 -0.43
CA VAL A 77 1.72 12.24 0.33
C VAL A 77 2.73 11.58 -0.61
N ALA A 78 2.28 10.65 -1.46
CA ALA A 78 3.16 9.95 -2.39
C ALA A 78 3.88 10.92 -3.35
N ALA A 79 3.18 11.95 -3.83
CA ALA A 79 3.76 12.96 -4.71
C ALA A 79 4.78 13.86 -4.00
N ASN A 80 4.47 14.36 -2.80
CA ASN A 80 5.39 15.23 -2.06
C ASN A 80 6.65 14.50 -1.57
N MET A 81 6.54 13.20 -1.32
CA MET A 81 7.67 12.37 -0.91
C MET A 81 8.43 11.73 -2.09
N GLU A 82 7.98 11.98 -3.32
CA GLU A 82 8.53 11.38 -4.55
C GLU A 82 8.55 9.84 -4.54
N LEU A 83 7.53 9.22 -3.94
CA LEU A 83 7.45 7.77 -3.75
C LEU A 83 6.53 7.10 -4.76
N THR A 84 6.90 5.91 -5.24
CA THR A 84 5.88 5.01 -5.80
C THR A 84 4.98 4.54 -4.66
N SER A 85 3.66 4.50 -4.88
CA SER A 85 2.73 4.04 -3.86
C SER A 85 1.82 2.94 -4.40
N TYR A 86 1.49 1.98 -3.56
CA TYR A 86 0.51 0.93 -3.84
C TYR A 86 -0.62 0.99 -2.81
N VAL A 87 -1.87 0.92 -3.26
CA VAL A 87 -3.01 0.70 -2.36
C VAL A 87 -3.76 -0.55 -2.78
N TYR A 88 -3.98 -1.46 -1.83
CA TYR A 88 -4.81 -2.64 -2.05
C TYR A 88 -6.19 -2.48 -1.41
N VAL A 89 -7.23 -2.61 -2.21
CA VAL A 89 -8.62 -2.49 -1.79
C VAL A 89 -9.19 -3.89 -1.59
N VAL A 90 -9.32 -4.30 -0.32
CA VAL A 90 -9.55 -5.72 0.01
C VAL A 90 -10.88 -6.24 -0.55
N GLN A 91 -11.98 -5.49 -0.38
CA GLN A 91 -13.30 -5.95 -0.85
C GLN A 91 -13.42 -6.01 -2.37
N ALA A 92 -12.57 -5.29 -3.11
CA ALA A 92 -12.58 -5.26 -4.56
C ALA A 92 -11.59 -6.25 -5.20
N ASP A 93 -10.69 -6.89 -4.43
CA ASP A 93 -9.53 -7.63 -4.96
C ASP A 93 -8.77 -6.82 -6.03
N ARG A 94 -8.55 -5.53 -5.72
CA ARG A 94 -7.95 -4.55 -6.61
C ARG A 94 -6.72 -3.92 -5.99
N LEU A 95 -5.63 -3.88 -6.75
CA LEU A 95 -4.44 -3.12 -6.41
C LEU A 95 -4.33 -1.93 -7.36
N GLU A 96 -4.11 -0.75 -6.80
CA GLU A 96 -3.73 0.43 -7.57
C GLU A 96 -2.29 0.78 -7.27
N LYS A 97 -1.59 1.28 -8.28
CA LYS A 97 -0.22 1.74 -8.17
C LYS A 97 -0.13 3.14 -8.73
N TRP A 98 0.36 4.07 -7.93
CA TRP A 98 0.69 5.42 -8.36
C TRP A 98 2.20 5.56 -8.57
N SER A 99 2.58 6.28 -9.62
CA SER A 99 3.95 6.79 -9.80
C SER A 99 3.95 8.08 -10.60
N ALA A 100 4.88 8.99 -10.32
CA ALA A 100 4.99 10.27 -11.04
C ALA A 100 5.08 10.12 -12.57
N ALA A 101 5.74 9.05 -13.05
CA ALA A 101 5.95 8.82 -14.47
C ALA A 101 4.71 8.34 -15.23
N LYS A 102 3.77 7.65 -14.56
CA LYS A 102 2.66 6.95 -15.23
C LYS A 102 1.28 7.30 -14.70
N GLY A 103 1.18 8.03 -13.59
CA GLY A 103 -0.07 8.18 -12.86
C GLY A 103 -0.51 6.85 -12.23
N ILE A 104 -1.82 6.61 -12.22
CA ILE A 104 -2.43 5.43 -11.60
C ILE A 104 -2.53 4.28 -12.60
N GLU A 105 -1.92 3.14 -12.26
CA GLU A 105 -2.09 1.84 -12.91
C GLU A 105 -3.01 0.97 -12.03
N VAL A 106 -4.02 0.33 -12.63
CA VAL A 106 -5.02 -0.49 -11.91
C VAL A 106 -4.85 -1.98 -12.25
N PHE A 107 -4.87 -2.83 -11.22
CA PHE A 107 -4.76 -4.28 -11.34
C PHE A 107 -5.93 -4.97 -10.61
N GLU A 108 -6.79 -5.63 -11.38
CA GLU A 108 -7.96 -6.36 -10.86
C GLU A 108 -7.64 -7.84 -10.64
N LYS A 109 -8.42 -8.50 -9.75
CA LYS A 109 -8.34 -9.95 -9.48
C LYS A 109 -6.94 -10.41 -9.06
N VAL A 110 -6.32 -9.67 -8.13
CA VAL A 110 -4.91 -9.85 -7.76
C VAL A 110 -4.66 -11.22 -7.13
N LEU A 111 -5.61 -11.70 -6.33
CA LEU A 111 -5.51 -12.98 -5.63
C LEU A 111 -5.93 -14.17 -6.50
N ASN A 112 -6.82 -13.96 -7.46
CA ASN A 112 -7.30 -14.97 -8.40
C ASN A 112 -7.09 -14.55 -9.88
N PRO A 113 -5.81 -14.40 -10.32
CA PRO A 113 -5.45 -13.81 -11.60
C PRO A 113 -5.59 -14.74 -12.81
#